data_AF-A0A661U9H8-F1
#
_entry.id   AF-A0A661U9H8-F1
#
_cell.length_a   1.000
_cell.length_b   1.000
_cell.length_c   1.000
_cell.angle_alpha   90.00
_cell.angle_beta   90.00
_cell.angle_gamma   90.00
#
_symmetry.space_group_name_H-M   'P 1'
#
loop_
_entity.id
_entity.type
_entity.pdbx_description
1 polymer ?
#
loop_
_entity_poly.entity_id
_entity_poly.type
_entity_poly.pdbx_seq_one_letter_code
_entity_poly.pdbx_strand_id
1 'polypeptide(L)'
;MARFLKTLVEPTGPCEERIIGKNLSILMKQFRDKASRAGQYGLFDKPAVKLRKGVVSLIHSAVGEFRDAISRDLYHSDVLVLSTDAEWPVKTEEWHEVERIVVIYRILDGAIAEFYNAPHNRGNWEYLPLIVPLVLFPSTDVLIAAAKRVSFEFRGMKATDLKQKLYGCSDLNQLRADGLKRMALDYLTQDACTQIYSSVPESRTLLRTLTWCQYCEFFGYGSDG
;
A
#
# COMPACT_ATOMS: atom_id res chain seq x y z
N MET A 1 1.86 -6.94 -5.49
CA MET A 1 1.38 -6.56 -4.15
C MET A 1 0.55 -7.67 -3.50
N ALA A 2 -0.63 -8.07 -3.99
CA ALA A 2 -1.44 -9.12 -3.35
C ALA A 2 -0.68 -10.44 -3.06
N ARG A 3 0.13 -10.97 -4.00
CA ARG A 3 1.01 -12.13 -3.75
C ARG A 3 2.23 -11.84 -2.87
N PHE A 4 2.73 -10.61 -2.84
CA PHE A 4 3.82 -10.18 -1.95
C PHE A 4 3.31 -10.10 -0.51
N LEU A 5 2.10 -9.58 -0.32
CA LEU A 5 1.38 -9.62 0.96
C LEU A 5 1.03 -11.05 1.33
N LYS A 6 0.64 -11.88 0.35
CA LYS A 6 0.46 -13.32 0.53
C LYS A 6 1.73 -13.97 1.09
N THR A 7 2.90 -13.70 0.53
CA THR A 7 4.17 -14.28 1.01
C THR A 7 4.67 -13.70 2.33
N LEU A 8 4.35 -12.44 2.66
CA LEU A 8 4.54 -11.90 4.02
C LEU A 8 3.63 -12.56 5.06
N VAL A 9 2.53 -13.18 4.63
CA VAL A 9 1.49 -13.80 5.47
C VAL A 9 1.54 -15.34 5.43
N GLU A 10 2.19 -15.93 4.43
CA GLU A 10 2.29 -17.38 4.16
C GLU A 10 2.93 -18.25 5.26
N PRO A 11 3.66 -17.75 6.29
CA PRO A 11 4.04 -18.60 7.42
C PRO A 11 2.92 -18.77 8.46
N THR A 12 1.80 -18.04 8.39
CA THR A 12 0.86 -17.89 9.52
C THR A 12 -0.60 -17.81 9.11
N GLY A 13 -1.34 -18.91 9.23
CA GLY A 13 -2.81 -18.95 9.36
C GLY A 13 -3.66 -18.72 8.09
N PRO A 14 -4.99 -18.95 8.15
CA PRO A 14 -5.93 -18.92 7.03
C PRO A 14 -6.31 -17.49 6.60
N CYS A 15 -5.33 -16.58 6.54
CA CYS A 15 -5.50 -15.22 6.02
C CYS A 15 -5.60 -15.16 4.48
N GLU A 16 -5.61 -16.31 3.80
CA GLU A 16 -5.50 -16.46 2.34
C GLU A 16 -6.58 -15.70 1.54
N GLU A 17 -7.73 -15.40 2.15
CA GLU A 17 -8.89 -14.78 1.50
C GLU A 17 -9.12 -13.31 1.89
N ARG A 18 -8.27 -12.71 2.73
CA ARG A 18 -8.60 -11.45 3.42
C ARG A 18 -7.91 -10.20 2.87
N ILE A 19 -7.27 -10.27 1.69
CA ILE A 19 -6.52 -9.12 1.15
C ILE A 19 -6.77 -8.90 -0.35
N ILE A 20 -7.33 -7.74 -0.70
CA ILE A 20 -7.40 -7.23 -2.08
C ILE A 20 -6.56 -5.96 -2.25
N GLY A 21 -5.88 -5.84 -3.39
CA GLY A 21 -5.06 -4.68 -3.75
C GLY A 21 -5.71 -3.82 -4.83
N LYS A 22 -5.75 -2.50 -4.64
CA LYS A 22 -6.24 -1.54 -5.65
C LYS A 22 -5.21 -0.49 -5.99
N ASN A 23 -5.05 -0.20 -7.29
CA ASN A 23 -4.04 0.73 -7.79
C ASN A 23 -4.56 2.17 -7.89
N LEU A 24 -3.87 3.11 -7.24
CA LEU A 24 -4.17 4.55 -7.29
C LEU A 24 -3.41 5.32 -8.39
N SER A 25 -2.65 4.64 -9.27
CA SER A 25 -1.65 5.26 -10.14
C SER A 25 -2.21 6.39 -11.00
N ILE A 26 -3.41 6.22 -11.56
CA ILE A 26 -4.08 7.26 -12.38
C ILE A 26 -4.41 8.49 -11.54
N LEU A 27 -4.97 8.29 -10.34
CA LEU A 27 -5.34 9.38 -9.44
C LEU A 27 -4.11 10.12 -8.93
N MET A 28 -3.04 9.38 -8.60
CA MET A 28 -1.76 9.92 -8.17
C MET A 28 -1.06 10.73 -9.26
N LYS A 29 -1.06 10.22 -10.50
CA LYS A 29 -0.52 10.94 -11.66
C LYS A 29 -1.29 12.25 -11.89
N GLN A 30 -2.62 12.22 -11.85
CA GLN A 30 -3.44 13.43 -11.99
C GLN A 30 -3.19 14.45 -10.88
N PHE A 31 -3.00 13.98 -9.65
CA PHE A 31 -2.66 14.84 -8.52
C PHE A 31 -1.29 15.47 -8.73
N ARG A 32 -0.27 14.67 -9.06
CA ARG A 32 1.10 15.14 -9.34
C ARG A 32 1.14 16.21 -10.43
N ASP A 33 0.46 15.97 -11.55
CA ASP A 33 0.53 16.85 -12.72
C ASP A 33 -0.19 18.19 -12.47
N LYS A 34 -1.10 18.25 -11.48
CA LYS A 34 -1.94 19.42 -11.20
C LYS A 34 -1.60 20.15 -9.89
N ALA A 35 -1.00 19.46 -8.93
CA ALA A 35 -0.49 20.06 -7.70
C ALA A 35 0.85 20.74 -8.03
N SER A 36 0.81 22.04 -8.33
CA SER A 36 2.01 22.81 -8.69
C SER A 36 2.79 23.21 -7.43
N ARG A 37 4.12 23.34 -7.57
CA ARG A 37 5.00 23.91 -6.52
C ARG A 37 4.60 25.35 -6.13
N ALA A 38 3.92 26.07 -7.02
CA ALA A 38 3.49 27.46 -6.81
C ALA A 38 2.16 27.58 -6.03
N GLY A 39 1.43 26.47 -5.85
CA GLY A 39 0.09 26.46 -5.25
C GLY A 39 0.00 25.88 -3.85
N GLN A 40 1.12 25.43 -3.26
CA GLN A 40 1.19 24.68 -2.00
C GLN A 40 0.39 23.36 -2.06
N TYR A 41 0.85 22.32 -1.38
CA TYR A 41 0.16 21.02 -1.36
C TYR A 41 -1.06 21.08 -0.41
N GLY A 42 -1.97 22.03 -0.63
CA GLY A 42 -3.08 22.29 0.28
C GLY A 42 -4.08 21.12 0.30
N LEU A 43 -4.39 20.64 1.51
CA LEU A 43 -5.33 19.53 1.74
C LEU A 43 -6.74 19.80 1.21
N PHE A 44 -7.10 21.08 1.05
CA PHE A 44 -8.41 21.52 0.63
C PHE A 44 -8.44 22.08 -0.80
N ASP A 45 -7.31 22.04 -1.51
CA ASP A 45 -7.25 22.54 -2.88
C ASP A 45 -7.96 21.60 -3.85
N LYS A 46 -8.34 22.14 -5.01
CA LYS A 46 -9.05 21.39 -6.06
C LYS A 46 -8.37 20.05 -6.41
N PRO A 47 -7.04 19.94 -6.56
CA PRO A 47 -6.38 18.66 -6.83
C PRO A 47 -6.52 17.67 -5.67
N ALA A 48 -6.37 18.11 -4.43
CA ALA A 48 -6.48 17.27 -3.24
C ALA A 48 -7.91 16.76 -3.03
N VAL A 49 -8.90 17.64 -3.17
CA VAL A 49 -10.34 17.28 -3.11
C VAL A 49 -10.68 16.29 -4.23
N LYS A 50 -10.15 16.48 -5.44
CA LYS A 50 -10.38 15.56 -6.54
C LYS A 50 -9.76 14.19 -6.28
N LEU A 51 -8.52 14.15 -5.76
CA LEU A 51 -7.88 12.91 -5.34
C LEU A 51 -8.71 12.21 -4.26
N ARG A 52 -9.13 12.91 -3.20
CA ARG A 52 -9.96 12.36 -2.12
C ARG A 52 -11.24 11.72 -2.67
N LYS A 53 -12.03 12.45 -3.47
CA LYS A 53 -13.26 11.92 -4.08
C LYS A 53 -13.01 10.70 -4.96
N GLY A 54 -11.92 10.73 -5.73
CA GLY A 54 -11.51 9.59 -6.56
C GLY A 54 -11.18 8.35 -5.72
N VAL A 55 -10.48 8.54 -4.60
CA VAL A 55 -10.13 7.47 -3.66
C VAL A 55 -11.38 6.92 -2.97
N VAL A 56 -12.30 7.77 -2.51
CA VAL A 56 -13.60 7.34 -1.93
C VAL A 56 -14.36 6.44 -2.89
N SER A 57 -14.51 6.87 -4.15
CA SER A 57 -15.18 6.07 -5.19
C SER A 57 -14.46 4.75 -5.44
N LEU A 58 -13.13 4.76 -5.49
CA LEU A 58 -12.34 3.54 -5.63
C LEU A 58 -12.54 2.58 -4.46
N ILE A 59 -12.60 3.08 -3.22
CA ILE A 59 -12.85 2.25 -2.03
C ILE A 59 -14.22 1.58 -2.15
N HIS A 60 -15.28 2.31 -2.50
CA HIS A 60 -16.61 1.71 -2.68
C HIS A 60 -16.62 0.61 -3.74
N SER A 61 -15.99 0.85 -4.90
CA SER A 61 -15.84 -0.18 -5.95
C SER A 61 -15.07 -1.38 -5.42
N ALA A 62 -13.97 -1.14 -4.71
CA ALA A 62 -13.11 -2.18 -4.19
C ALA A 62 -13.79 -3.07 -3.15
N VAL A 63 -14.59 -2.47 -2.28
CA VAL A 63 -15.40 -3.19 -1.29
C VAL A 63 -16.42 -4.10 -1.96
N GLY A 64 -17.10 -3.63 -3.00
CA GLY A 64 -18.01 -4.46 -3.80
C GLY A 64 -17.27 -5.64 -4.44
N GLU A 65 -16.19 -5.37 -5.15
CA GLU A 65 -15.38 -6.41 -5.77
C GLU A 65 -14.76 -7.40 -4.76
N PHE A 66 -14.42 -6.93 -3.56
CA PHE A 66 -13.89 -7.79 -2.52
C PHE A 66 -14.97 -8.75 -2.00
N ARG A 67 -16.17 -8.25 -1.73
CA ARG A 67 -17.32 -9.07 -1.35
C ARG A 67 -17.62 -10.15 -2.38
N ASP A 68 -17.61 -9.77 -3.67
CA ASP A 68 -17.83 -10.71 -4.77
C ASP A 68 -16.72 -11.78 -4.83
N ALA A 69 -15.46 -11.38 -4.61
CA ALA A 69 -14.31 -12.29 -4.69
C ALA A 69 -14.31 -13.37 -3.59
N ILE A 70 -14.78 -13.04 -2.37
CA ILE A 70 -14.80 -13.98 -1.23
C ILE A 70 -16.16 -14.66 -1.04
N SER A 71 -17.18 -14.28 -1.83
CA SER A 71 -18.53 -14.87 -1.78
C SER A 71 -19.17 -14.87 -0.38
N ARG A 72 -18.82 -13.88 0.46
CA ARG A 72 -19.38 -13.63 1.80
C ARG A 72 -19.35 -12.15 2.13
N ASP A 73 -20.08 -11.77 3.18
CA ASP A 73 -19.96 -10.42 3.73
C ASP A 73 -18.54 -10.14 4.24
N LEU A 74 -18.14 -8.88 4.13
CA LEU A 74 -16.88 -8.39 4.68
C LEU A 74 -17.03 -8.19 6.17
N TYR A 75 -15.91 -8.30 6.87
CA TYR A 75 -15.79 -8.01 8.29
C TYR A 75 -14.59 -7.11 8.57
N HIS A 76 -14.54 -6.51 9.76
CA HIS A 76 -13.42 -5.67 10.21
C HIS A 76 -12.05 -6.38 10.23
N SER A 77 -12.04 -7.72 10.23
CA SER A 77 -10.84 -8.54 10.07
C SER A 77 -10.33 -8.65 8.63
N ASP A 78 -11.15 -8.29 7.64
CA ASP A 78 -10.75 -8.28 6.24
C ASP A 78 -9.97 -7.01 5.92
N VAL A 79 -8.88 -7.12 5.18
CA VAL A 79 -7.94 -6.02 4.94
C VAL A 79 -7.97 -5.60 3.47
N LEU A 80 -8.45 -4.40 3.20
CA LEU A 80 -8.37 -3.77 1.89
C LEU A 80 -7.10 -2.91 1.80
N VAL A 81 -6.15 -3.29 0.94
CA VAL A 81 -4.90 -2.52 0.75
C VAL A 81 -5.01 -1.62 -0.48
N LEU A 82 -4.96 -0.30 -0.25
CA LEU A 82 -4.90 0.70 -1.31
C LEU A 82 -3.43 0.96 -1.66
N SER A 83 -2.89 0.21 -2.62
CA SER A 83 -1.47 0.25 -2.96
C SER A 83 -1.19 1.03 -4.24
N THR A 84 -0.14 1.84 -4.29
CA THR A 84 0.26 2.47 -5.55
C THR A 84 1.74 2.77 -5.62
N ASP A 85 2.26 2.73 -6.86
CA ASP A 85 3.56 3.29 -7.20
C ASP A 85 3.39 4.78 -7.43
N ALA A 86 4.07 5.61 -6.64
CA ALA A 86 4.01 7.05 -6.81
C ALA A 86 4.69 7.52 -8.11
N GLU A 87 5.60 6.70 -8.65
CA GLU A 87 6.53 7.03 -9.73
C GLU A 87 7.27 8.36 -9.46
N TRP A 88 7.53 8.63 -8.18
CA TRP A 88 8.13 9.86 -7.71
C TRP A 88 9.37 9.52 -6.89
N PRO A 89 10.58 9.86 -7.36
CA PRO A 89 11.77 9.77 -6.52
C PRO A 89 11.60 10.69 -5.30
N VAL A 90 12.02 10.20 -4.14
CA VAL A 90 12.02 10.93 -2.87
C VAL A 90 13.43 10.83 -2.28
N LYS A 91 14.07 11.98 -2.13
CA LYS A 91 15.29 12.20 -1.35
C LYS A 91 14.87 12.70 0.02
N THR A 92 14.88 11.80 0.99
CA THR A 92 14.41 12.02 2.37
C THR A 92 15.14 13.13 3.14
N GLU A 93 16.23 13.67 2.59
CA GLU A 93 16.96 14.83 3.13
C GLU A 93 16.27 16.17 2.79
N GLU A 94 15.32 16.17 1.85
CA GLU A 94 14.62 17.37 1.39
C GLU A 94 13.25 17.52 2.10
N TRP A 95 13.15 18.49 3.03
CA TRP A 95 11.96 18.69 3.88
C TRP A 95 10.64 18.83 3.12
N HIS A 96 10.68 19.47 1.94
CA HIS A 96 9.49 19.70 1.11
C HIS A 96 9.01 18.42 0.40
N GLU A 97 9.87 17.41 0.25
CA GLU A 97 9.46 16.09 -0.23
C GLU A 97 8.75 15.31 0.87
N VAL A 98 9.18 15.47 2.12
CA VAL A 98 8.49 14.92 3.30
C VAL A 98 7.10 15.54 3.45
N GLU A 99 6.97 16.86 3.35
CA GLU A 99 5.68 17.57 3.42
C GLU A 99 4.68 17.03 2.38
N ARG A 100 5.14 16.83 1.15
CA ARG A 100 4.32 16.28 0.07
C ARG A 100 3.82 14.87 0.38
N ILE A 101 4.69 14.00 0.90
CA ILE A 101 4.30 12.63 1.30
C ILE A 101 3.23 12.70 2.39
N VAL A 102 3.43 13.55 3.40
CA VAL A 102 2.46 13.76 4.47
C VAL A 102 1.12 14.19 3.91
N VAL A 103 1.08 15.14 2.97
CA VAL A 103 -0.17 15.57 2.33
C VAL A 103 -0.88 14.43 1.61
N ILE A 104 -0.15 13.61 0.85
CA ILE A 104 -0.74 12.46 0.16
C ILE A 104 -1.40 11.52 1.17
N TYR A 105 -0.70 11.15 2.23
CA TYR A 105 -1.26 10.28 3.27
C TYR A 105 -2.47 10.90 3.96
N ARG A 106 -2.45 12.20 4.27
CA ARG A 106 -3.61 12.91 4.85
C ARG A 106 -4.83 12.93 3.92
N ILE A 107 -4.62 13.02 2.60
CA ILE A 107 -5.72 12.92 1.63
C ILE A 107 -6.31 11.51 1.64
N LEU A 108 -5.47 10.47 1.69
CA LEU A 108 -5.91 9.07 1.75
C LEU A 108 -6.66 8.77 3.05
N ASP A 109 -6.10 9.18 4.20
CA ASP A 109 -6.76 9.04 5.51
C ASP A 109 -8.12 9.74 5.51
N GLY A 110 -8.20 10.94 4.93
CA GLY A 110 -9.44 11.68 4.78
C GLY A 110 -10.47 10.95 3.90
N ALA A 111 -10.04 10.30 2.82
CA ALA A 111 -10.91 9.49 1.97
C ALA A 111 -11.43 8.24 2.71
N ILE A 112 -10.57 7.57 3.47
CA ILE A 112 -10.92 6.39 4.28
C ILE A 112 -11.94 6.78 5.36
N ALA A 113 -11.70 7.89 6.06
CA ALA A 113 -12.65 8.41 7.04
C ALA A 113 -13.99 8.81 6.41
N GLU A 114 -13.98 9.41 5.22
CA GLU A 114 -15.20 9.75 4.47
C GLU A 114 -16.00 8.49 4.09
N PHE A 115 -15.33 7.42 3.65
CA PHE A 115 -15.94 6.12 3.40
C PHE A 115 -16.61 5.56 4.66
N TYR A 116 -15.91 5.45 5.79
CA TYR A 116 -16.49 4.87 7.01
C TYR A 116 -17.66 5.69 7.57
N ASN A 117 -17.67 7.00 7.36
CA ASN A 117 -18.74 7.89 7.85
C ASN A 117 -19.95 7.99 6.90
N ALA A 118 -19.92 7.33 5.74
CA ALA A 118 -21.00 7.34 4.77
C ALA A 118 -22.30 6.81 5.41
N PRO A 119 -23.48 7.38 5.08
CA PRO A 119 -24.74 7.03 5.75
C PRO A 119 -25.07 5.53 5.78
N HIS A 120 -24.75 4.79 4.71
CA HIS A 120 -25.00 3.35 4.59
C HIS A 120 -24.00 2.47 5.37
N ASN A 121 -22.92 3.07 5.88
CA ASN A 121 -21.89 2.40 6.68
C ASN A 121 -22.06 2.64 8.19
N ARG A 122 -22.90 3.61 8.59
CA ARG A 122 -23.10 3.96 9.99
C ARG A 122 -23.77 2.81 10.74
N GLY A 123 -23.17 2.40 11.85
CA GLY A 123 -23.67 1.30 12.69
C GLY A 123 -23.22 -0.09 12.25
N ASN A 124 -22.67 -0.25 11.04
CA ASN A 124 -22.24 -1.54 10.49
C ASN A 124 -20.71 -1.72 10.56
N TRP A 125 -20.07 -1.16 11.58
CA TRP A 125 -18.60 -1.13 11.68
C TRP A 125 -17.96 -2.52 11.65
N GLU A 126 -18.68 -3.53 12.15
CA GLU A 126 -18.22 -4.92 12.16
C GLU A 126 -18.17 -5.55 10.76
N TYR A 127 -18.95 -5.02 9.81
CA TYR A 127 -19.10 -5.50 8.43
C TYR A 127 -18.30 -4.69 7.39
N LEU A 128 -17.36 -3.86 7.85
CA LEU A 128 -16.53 -3.02 6.98
C LEU A 128 -15.09 -3.48 7.09
N PRO A 129 -14.37 -3.65 5.96
CA PRO A 129 -12.98 -4.06 6.01
C PRO A 129 -12.10 -2.98 6.63
N LEU A 130 -10.98 -3.36 7.21
CA LEU A 130 -9.88 -2.47 7.54
C LEU A 130 -9.18 -1.99 6.27
N ILE A 131 -9.14 -0.68 6.05
CA ILE A 131 -8.52 -0.09 4.85
C ILE A 131 -7.12 0.41 5.20
N VAL A 132 -6.11 -0.07 4.48
CA VAL A 132 -4.70 0.31 4.69
C VAL A 132 -4.14 0.99 3.43
N PRO A 133 -3.79 2.29 3.48
CA PRO A 133 -3.10 2.95 2.38
C PRO A 133 -1.62 2.56 2.36
N LEU A 134 -1.10 2.26 1.16
CA LEU A 134 0.30 1.91 0.93
C LEU A 134 0.80 2.61 -0.34
N VAL A 135 1.37 3.81 -0.17
CA VAL A 135 1.98 4.56 -1.28
C VAL A 135 3.48 4.40 -1.21
N LEU A 136 4.09 3.84 -2.26
CA LEU A 136 5.54 3.56 -2.28
C LEU A 136 6.26 4.48 -3.26
N PHE A 137 7.45 4.93 -2.84
CA PHE A 137 8.23 5.94 -3.53
C PHE A 137 9.65 5.42 -3.84
N PRO A 138 10.04 5.30 -5.12
CA PRO A 138 9.26 5.62 -6.33
C PRO A 138 8.28 4.51 -6.75
N SER A 139 8.51 3.26 -6.33
CA SER A 139 7.70 2.10 -6.72
C SER A 139 7.75 1.01 -5.66
N THR A 140 6.91 -0.02 -5.81
CA THR A 140 6.91 -1.26 -5.03
C THR A 140 8.29 -1.91 -4.89
N ASP A 141 9.18 -1.73 -5.86
CA ASP A 141 10.51 -2.33 -5.86
C ASP A 141 11.40 -1.83 -4.71
N VAL A 142 11.05 -0.73 -4.04
CA VAL A 142 11.74 -0.30 -2.82
C VAL A 142 11.65 -1.31 -1.69
N LEU A 143 10.57 -2.10 -1.64
CA LEU A 143 10.44 -3.19 -0.67
C LEU A 143 11.47 -4.29 -0.95
N ILE A 144 11.72 -4.57 -2.23
CA ILE A 144 12.72 -5.56 -2.66
C ILE A 144 14.13 -5.01 -2.45
N ALA A 145 14.36 -3.73 -2.75
CA ALA A 145 15.62 -3.06 -2.49
C ALA A 145 15.99 -3.11 -1.00
N ALA A 146 15.01 -2.81 -0.14
CA ALA A 146 15.16 -2.90 1.31
C ALA A 146 15.42 -4.35 1.78
N ALA A 147 14.68 -5.32 1.25
CA ALA A 147 14.88 -6.74 1.53
C ALA A 147 16.31 -7.20 1.16
N LYS A 148 16.82 -6.76 0.00
CA LYS A 148 18.17 -7.07 -0.50
C LYS A 148 19.28 -6.24 0.17
N ARG A 149 18.96 -5.37 1.14
CA ARG A 149 19.89 -4.42 1.78
C ARG A 149 20.67 -3.55 0.79
N VAL A 150 20.03 -3.19 -0.32
CA VAL A 150 20.59 -2.20 -1.25
C VAL A 150 20.54 -0.83 -0.57
N SER A 151 21.60 -0.03 -0.70
CA SER A 151 21.75 1.31 -0.09
C SER A 151 20.48 2.17 -0.17
N PHE A 152 20.20 2.96 0.90
CA PHE A 152 19.06 3.89 1.03
C PHE A 152 18.87 4.87 -0.15
N GLU A 153 19.89 5.06 -0.97
CA GLU A 153 19.86 5.86 -2.19
C GLU A 153 18.78 5.42 -3.20
N PHE A 154 18.24 4.20 -3.10
CA PHE A 154 17.20 3.71 -4.01
C PHE A 154 15.93 4.58 -4.03
N ARG A 155 15.63 5.30 -2.94
CA ARG A 155 14.44 6.15 -2.86
C ARG A 155 14.52 7.37 -3.77
N GLY A 156 15.74 7.89 -3.97
CA GLY A 156 16.00 9.01 -4.86
C GLY A 156 16.10 8.62 -6.35
N MET A 157 16.06 7.32 -6.67
CA MET A 157 16.11 6.83 -8.05
C MET A 157 14.75 6.94 -8.74
N LYS A 158 14.74 7.03 -10.07
CA LYS A 158 13.50 6.80 -10.83
C LYS A 158 13.10 5.32 -10.71
N ALA A 159 11.81 5.04 -10.79
CA ALA A 159 11.30 3.66 -10.73
C ALA A 159 11.95 2.74 -11.79
N THR A 160 12.20 3.26 -13.00
CA THR A 160 12.89 2.52 -14.08
C THR A 160 14.32 2.15 -13.68
N ASP A 161 15.07 3.13 -13.18
CA ASP A 161 16.48 3.00 -12.85
C ASP A 161 16.65 2.05 -11.66
N LEU A 162 15.72 2.13 -10.69
CA LEU A 162 15.66 1.21 -9.56
C LEU A 162 15.44 -0.23 -10.03
N LYS A 163 14.47 -0.47 -10.92
CA LYS A 163 14.22 -1.81 -11.49
C LYS A 163 15.46 -2.33 -12.22
N GLN A 164 16.06 -1.53 -13.10
CA GLN A 164 17.26 -1.94 -13.84
C GLN A 164 18.40 -2.33 -12.87
N LYS A 165 18.62 -1.53 -11.81
CA LYS A 165 19.63 -1.81 -10.78
C LYS A 165 19.32 -3.07 -9.98
N LEU A 166 18.07 -3.30 -9.59
CA LEU A 166 17.67 -4.45 -8.76
C LEU A 166 17.73 -5.78 -9.50
N TYR A 167 17.39 -5.77 -10.78
CA TYR A 167 17.27 -6.97 -11.61
C TYR A 167 18.46 -7.15 -12.58
N GLY A 168 19.43 -6.23 -12.57
CA GLY A 168 20.65 -6.34 -13.38
C GLY A 168 20.40 -6.35 -14.89
N CYS A 169 19.31 -5.73 -15.34
CA CYS A 169 18.86 -5.76 -16.72
C CYS A 169 18.76 -4.35 -17.28
N SER A 170 19.41 -4.09 -18.41
CA SER A 170 19.37 -2.79 -19.10
C SER A 170 18.06 -2.58 -19.86
N ASP A 171 17.41 -3.64 -20.33
CA ASP A 171 16.15 -3.59 -21.06
C ASP A 171 15.02 -4.27 -20.29
N LEU A 172 14.18 -3.46 -19.66
CA LEU A 172 13.05 -3.93 -18.86
C LEU A 172 12.01 -4.73 -19.68
N ASN A 173 12.00 -4.61 -21.01
CA ASN A 173 11.10 -5.38 -21.87
C ASN A 173 11.46 -6.87 -21.95
N GLN A 174 12.69 -7.23 -21.59
CA GLN A 174 13.17 -8.62 -21.58
C GLN A 174 12.77 -9.36 -20.31
N LEU A 175 12.35 -8.62 -19.28
CA LEU A 175 11.90 -9.18 -18.00
C LEU A 175 10.43 -9.60 -18.11
N ARG A 176 10.18 -10.90 -18.25
CA ARG A 176 8.82 -11.44 -18.12
C ARG A 176 8.27 -11.14 -16.72
N ALA A 177 7.04 -10.64 -16.66
CA ALA A 177 6.39 -10.23 -15.41
C ALA A 177 6.35 -11.33 -14.34
N ASP A 178 6.32 -12.60 -14.73
CA ASP A 178 6.33 -13.74 -13.81
C ASP A 178 7.72 -14.08 -13.28
N GLY A 179 8.78 -13.82 -14.04
CA GLY A 179 10.18 -13.98 -13.58
C GLY A 179 10.54 -12.94 -12.52
N LEU A 180 10.15 -11.69 -12.73
CA LEU A 180 10.31 -10.61 -11.76
C LEU A 180 9.61 -10.91 -10.44
N LYS A 181 8.39 -11.45 -10.50
CA LYS A 181 7.62 -11.81 -9.30
C LYS A 181 8.29 -12.92 -8.51
N ARG A 182 8.78 -13.98 -9.16
CA ARG A 182 9.45 -15.09 -8.43
C ARG A 182 10.73 -14.59 -7.75
N MET A 183 11.57 -13.86 -8.48
CA MET A 183 12.79 -13.30 -7.91
C MET A 183 12.51 -12.36 -6.74
N ALA A 184 11.41 -11.60 -6.77
CA ALA A 184 11.02 -10.72 -5.66
C ALA A 184 10.62 -11.48 -4.39
N LEU A 185 9.97 -12.64 -4.55
CA LEU A 185 9.48 -13.46 -3.42
C LEU A 185 10.62 -14.18 -2.71
N ASP A 186 11.67 -14.59 -3.45
CA ASP A 186 12.84 -15.28 -2.88
C ASP A 186 13.58 -14.45 -1.81
N TYR A 187 13.41 -13.12 -1.81
CA TYR A 187 14.05 -12.22 -0.84
C TYR A 187 13.17 -11.88 0.37
N LEU A 188 11.93 -12.37 0.46
CA LEU A 188 11.01 -12.02 1.54
C LEU A 188 11.10 -13.02 2.70
N THR A 189 12.14 -12.87 3.51
CA THR A 189 12.34 -13.60 4.76
C THR A 189 11.89 -12.75 5.98
N GLN A 190 11.83 -13.35 7.16
CA GLN A 190 11.57 -12.60 8.41
C GLN A 190 12.60 -11.50 8.66
N ASP A 191 13.87 -11.75 8.35
CA ASP A 191 14.93 -10.74 8.39
C ASP A 191 14.65 -9.61 7.40
N ALA A 192 14.18 -9.95 6.20
CA ALA A 192 13.77 -8.96 5.21
C ALA A 192 12.60 -8.10 5.68
N CYS A 193 11.62 -8.66 6.40
CA CYS A 193 10.53 -7.88 7.01
C CYS A 193 11.06 -6.83 7.99
N THR A 194 12.05 -7.19 8.82
CA THR A 194 12.70 -6.25 9.75
C THR A 194 13.40 -5.12 8.99
N GLN A 195 14.09 -5.46 7.91
CA GLN A 195 14.77 -4.47 7.06
C GLN A 195 13.81 -3.55 6.30
N ILE A 196 12.71 -4.11 5.78
CA ILE A 196 11.65 -3.33 5.14
C ILE A 196 11.03 -2.36 6.15
N TYR A 197 10.73 -2.84 7.35
CA TYR A 197 10.14 -2.01 8.41
C TYR A 197 11.06 -0.84 8.80
N SER A 198 12.37 -1.08 8.93
CA SER A 198 13.32 -0.01 9.26
C SER A 198 13.45 0.99 8.11
N SER A 199 13.52 0.51 6.87
CA SER A 199 14.01 1.30 5.73
C SER A 199 12.92 1.89 4.84
N VAL A 200 11.69 1.36 4.90
CA VAL A 200 10.53 1.84 4.12
C VAL A 200 9.41 2.24 5.07
N PRO A 201 9.42 3.50 5.58
CA PRO A 201 8.43 3.98 6.54
C PRO A 201 6.98 3.77 6.11
N GLU A 202 6.71 3.87 4.81
CA GLU A 202 5.40 3.72 4.19
C GLU A 202 4.79 2.33 4.39
N SER A 203 5.63 1.31 4.57
CA SER A 203 5.19 -0.08 4.78
C SER A 203 4.76 -0.38 6.22
N ARG A 204 5.12 0.48 7.18
CA ARG A 204 5.03 0.16 8.62
C ARG A 204 3.60 -0.06 9.08
N THR A 205 2.66 0.76 8.63
CA THR A 205 1.23 0.61 8.99
C THR A 205 0.74 -0.77 8.56
N LEU A 206 1.01 -1.16 7.31
CA LEU A 206 0.64 -2.47 6.79
C LEU A 206 1.31 -3.61 7.57
N LEU A 207 2.62 -3.55 7.77
CA LEU A 207 3.33 -4.60 8.52
C LEU A 207 2.83 -4.73 9.96
N ARG A 208 2.51 -3.61 10.62
CA ARG A 208 1.88 -3.60 11.95
C ARG A 208 0.47 -4.19 11.91
N THR A 209 -0.34 -3.84 10.91
CA THR A 209 -1.67 -4.43 10.74
C THR A 209 -1.59 -5.94 10.59
N LEU A 210 -0.71 -6.43 9.70
CA LEU A 210 -0.55 -7.85 9.45
C LEU A 210 -0.03 -8.62 10.67
N THR A 211 0.92 -8.05 11.42
CA THR A 211 1.42 -8.66 12.66
C THR A 211 0.41 -8.61 13.79
N TRP A 212 -0.41 -7.56 13.89
CA TRP A 212 -1.47 -7.48 14.89
C TRP A 212 -2.57 -8.52 14.64
N CYS A 213 -2.97 -8.72 13.38
CA CYS A 213 -3.92 -9.78 13.02
C CYS A 213 -3.45 -11.16 13.52
N GLN A 214 -2.15 -11.45 13.45
CA GLN A 214 -1.57 -12.70 13.99
C GLN A 214 -1.71 -12.82 15.51
N TYR A 215 -1.43 -11.75 16.27
CA TYR A 215 -1.53 -11.77 17.73
C TYR A 215 -2.99 -11.97 18.20
N CYS A 216 -3.96 -11.39 17.51
CA CYS A 216 -5.38 -11.58 17.85
C CYS A 216 -5.88 -13.01 17.57
N GLU A 217 -5.39 -13.68 16.53
CA GLU A 217 -5.71 -15.10 16.27
C GLU A 217 -5.02 -16.03 17.28
N PHE A 218 -3.81 -15.69 17.75
CA PHE A 218 -3.09 -16.50 18.74
C PHE A 218 -3.69 -16.42 20.16
N PHE A 219 -4.37 -15.31 20.49
CA PHE A 219 -4.98 -15.08 21.81
C PHE A 219 -6.53 -15.06 21.75
N GLY A 220 -7.13 -15.52 20.66
CA GLY A 220 -8.57 -15.43 20.39
C GLY A 220 -9.30 -16.77 20.37
N TYR A 221 -9.90 -17.11 21.52
CA TYR A 221 -11.16 -17.85 21.68
C TYR A 221 -11.27 -19.28 21.10
N GLY A 222 -10.70 -20.24 21.84
CA GLY A 222 -11.35 -21.54 21.97
C GLY A 222 -12.71 -21.33 22.65
N SER A 223 -13.78 -21.42 21.88
CA SER A 223 -15.13 -21.65 22.40
C SER A 223 -15.22 -23.10 22.88
N ASP A 224 -14.68 -23.35 24.07
CA ASP A 224 -15.12 -24.45 24.94
C ASP A 224 -15.86 -23.80 26.12
N GLY A 225 -17.19 -23.78 26.00
CA GLY A 225 -18.16 -23.31 26.98
C GLY A 225 -19.55 -23.68 26.52
#